data_AF-A0A5D3K184-F1
#
_entry.id   AF-A0A5D3K184-F1
#
_cell.length_a   1.000
_cell.length_b   1.000
_cell.length_c   1.000
_cell.angle_alpha   90.00
_cell.angle_beta   90.00
_cell.angle_gamma   90.00
#
_symmetry.space_group_name_H-M   'P 1'
#
loop_
_entity.id
_entity.type
_entity.pdbx_description
1 polymer ?
#
loop_
_entity_poly.entity_id
_entity_poly.type
_entity_poly.pdbx_seq_one_letter_code
_entity_poly.pdbx_strand_id
1 'polypeptide(L)' 'MTSTSVVLIPGMLKALRLVRVYGFMVERRDGLYYPGSNQPACSKALAEKMVEGGWLMKHGERYQPTEKGSRAGEA' A
#
# COMPACT_ATOMS: atom_id res chain seq x y z
N MET A 1 24.88 -0.04 -3.04
CA MET A 1 23.46 -0.12 -2.66
C MET A 1 22.95 -1.48 -3.08
N THR A 2 22.75 -2.41 -2.16
CA THR A 2 22.11 -3.70 -2.45
C THR A 2 20.65 -3.42 -2.78
N SER A 3 20.29 -3.52 -4.05
CA SER A 3 18.91 -3.43 -4.52
C SER A 3 18.17 -4.68 -4.06
N THR A 4 17.73 -4.70 -2.80
CA THR A 4 16.87 -5.76 -2.27
C THR A 4 15.55 -5.69 -3.02
N SER A 5 15.34 -6.59 -3.97
CA SER A 5 14.08 -6.70 -4.70
C SER A 5 12.99 -7.09 -3.70
N VAL A 6 12.17 -6.12 -3.29
CA VAL A 6 10.97 -6.40 -2.50
C VAL A 6 10.05 -7.28 -3.34
N VAL A 7 9.59 -8.40 -2.79
CA VAL A 7 8.63 -9.29 -3.45
C VAL A 7 7.23 -9.01 -2.90
N LEU A 8 6.24 -8.85 -3.78
CA LEU A 8 4.85 -8.66 -3.37
C LEU A 8 4.31 -9.96 -2.76
N ILE A 9 3.89 -9.87 -1.50
CA ILE A 9 3.17 -10.94 -0.81
C ILE A 9 1.65 -10.72 -0.91
N PRO A 10 0.81 -11.75 -0.68
CA PRO A 10 -0.65 -11.63 -0.81
C PRO A 10 -1.28 -10.47 -0.02
N GLY A 11 -0.78 -10.18 1.18
CA GLY A 11 -1.25 -9.04 1.99
C GLY A 11 -0.97 -7.68 1.34
N MET A 12 0.16 -7.54 0.63
CA MET A 12 0.48 -6.33 -0.14
C MET A 12 -0.43 -6.20 -1.35
N LEU A 13 -0.63 -7.29 -2.11
CA LEU A 13 -1.53 -7.29 -3.27
C LEU A 13 -2.96 -6.89 -2.90
N LYS A 14 -3.47 -7.39 -1.77
CA LYS A 14 -4.78 -6.97 -1.24
C LYS A 14 -4.84 -5.47 -0.98
N ALA A 15 -3.81 -4.90 -0.36
CA ALA A 15 -3.74 -3.47 -0.08
C ALA A 15 -3.63 -2.63 -1.37
N LEU A 16 -2.85 -3.09 -2.37
CA LEU A 16 -2.72 -2.42 -3.67
C LEU A 16 -4.04 -2.43 -4.46
N ARG A 17 -4.80 -3.53 -4.40
CA ARG A 17 -6.16 -3.57 -4.96
C ARG A 17 -7.07 -2.53 -4.32
N LEU A 18 -7.04 -2.42 -2.99
CA LEU A 18 -7.89 -1.48 -2.25
C LEU A 18 -7.48 -0.02 -2.50
N VAL A 19 -6.20 0.32 -2.41
CA VAL A 19 -5.75 1.69 -2.66
C VAL A 19 -6.04 2.12 -4.11
N ARG A 20 -6.02 1.19 -5.08
CA ARG A 20 -6.42 1.45 -6.47
C ARG A 20 -7.90 1.79 -6.57
N VAL A 21 -8.77 1.02 -5.90
CA VAL A 21 -10.23 1.25 -5.92
C VAL A 21 -10.60 2.56 -5.24
N TYR A 22 -10.01 2.86 -4.09
CA TYR A 22 -10.37 4.04 -3.29
C TYR A 22 -9.53 5.29 -3.62
N GLY A 23 -8.51 5.17 -4.47
CA GLY A 23 -7.56 6.22 -4.82
C GLY A 23 -6.54 6.57 -3.73
N PHE A 24 -6.88 6.32 -2.46
CA PHE A 24 -5.95 6.49 -1.34
C PHE A 24 -6.33 5.60 -0.15
N MET A 25 -5.38 5.48 0.77
CA MET A 25 -5.57 4.90 2.09
C MET A 25 -4.93 5.80 3.15
N VAL A 26 -5.40 5.69 4.38
CA VAL A 26 -4.93 6.51 5.51
C VAL A 26 -4.25 5.62 6.52
N GLU A 27 -3.03 5.98 6.90
CA GLU A 27 -2.34 5.42 8.05
C GLU A 27 -3.06 5.84 9.33
N ARG A 28 -3.36 4.85 10.16
CA ARG A 28 -3.79 5.02 11.55
C ARG A 28 -2.99 4.04 12.39
N ARG A 29 -2.89 4.30 13.70
CA ARG A 29 -2.22 3.50 14.75
C ARG A 29 -1.46 2.25 14.27
N ASP A 30 -2.17 1.21 13.84
CA ASP A 30 -1.68 -0.14 13.52
C ASP A 30 -1.62 -0.49 12.02
N GLY A 31 -2.12 0.35 11.11
CA GLY A 31 -2.16 0.00 9.69
C GLY A 31 -2.72 1.03 8.73
N LEU A 32 -2.87 0.62 7.48
CA LEU A 32 -3.52 1.41 6.45
C LEU A 32 -5.00 1.04 6.32
N TYR A 33 -5.85 2.06 6.29
CA TYR A 33 -7.30 1.94 6.21
C TYR A 33 -7.81 2.60 4.94
N TYR A 34 -8.70 1.93 4.23
CA TYR A 34 -9.47 2.59 3.18
C TYR A 34 -10.70 3.29 3.81
N PRO A 35 -11.26 4.33 3.14
CA PRO A 35 -12.42 5.05 3.66
C PRO A 35 -13.59 4.11 3.98
N GLY A 36 -14.17 4.26 5.17
CA GLY A 36 -15.31 3.44 5.62
C GLY A 36 -14.95 2.10 6.29
N SER A 37 -13.67 1.72 6.34
CA SER A 37 -13.23 0.51 7.05
C SER A 37 -12.76 0.79 8.48
N ASN A 38 -13.12 -0.11 9.40
CA ASN A 38 -12.50 -0.21 10.72
C ASN A 38 -11.43 -1.30 10.81
N GLN A 39 -11.21 -2.06 9.73
CA GLN A 39 -10.16 -3.08 9.65
C GLN A 39 -9.01 -2.58 8.75
N PRO A 40 -7.75 -2.78 9.16
CA PRO A 40 -6.61 -2.41 8.34
C PRO A 40 -6.54 -3.33 7.12
N ALA A 41 -6.23 -2.77 5.94
CA ALA A 41 -5.94 -3.60 4.76
C ALA A 41 -4.57 -4.26 4.85
N CYS A 42 -3.61 -3.58 5.47
CA CYS A 42 -2.29 -4.09 5.80
C CYS A 42 -1.69 -3.32 6.99
N SER A 43 -0.66 -3.87 7.60
CA SER A 43 0.11 -3.18 8.64
C SER A 43 0.94 -2.04 8.05
N LYS A 44 1.31 -1.07 8.89
CA LYS A 44 2.18 0.04 8.51
C LYS A 44 3.52 -0.45 7.92
N ALA A 45 4.12 -1.48 8.52
CA ALA A 45 5.39 -2.04 8.04
C ALA A 45 5.28 -2.62 6.62
N LEU A 46 4.14 -3.21 6.25
CA LEU A 46 3.91 -3.66 4.88
C LEU A 46 3.73 -2.48 3.92
N ALA A 47 3.05 -1.43 4.36
CA ALA A 47 2.91 -0.21 3.57
C ALA A 47 4.24 0.48 3.30
N GLU A 48 5.13 0.53 4.28
CA GLU A 48 6.49 1.08 4.13
C GLU A 48 7.31 0.28 3.12
N LYS A 49 7.28 -1.05 3.17
CA LYS A 49 7.89 -1.90 2.14
C LYS A 49 7.31 -1.66 0.74
N MET A 50 6.01 -1.37 0.66
CA MET A 50 5.38 -1.02 -0.61
C MET A 50 5.79 0.36 -1.14
N VAL A 51 6.11 1.31 -0.24
CA VAL A 51 6.72 2.61 -0.60
C VAL A 51 8.16 2.41 -1.06
N GLU A 52 8.97 1.65 -0.32
CA GLU A 52 10.35 1.31 -0.70
C GLU A 52 10.42 0.62 -2.06
N GLY A 53 9.50 -0.29 -2.34
CA GLY A 53 9.39 -0.96 -3.63
C GLY A 53 8.71 -0.14 -4.74
N GLY A 54 8.32 1.11 -4.47
CA GLY A 54 7.78 2.05 -5.46
C GLY A 54 6.35 1.75 -5.92
N TRP A 55 5.57 0.98 -5.16
CA TRP A 55 4.14 0.76 -5.46
C TRP A 55 3.22 1.79 -4.80
N LEU A 56 3.65 2.38 -3.68
CA LEU A 56 2.92 3.44 -3.00
C LEU A 56 3.74 4.72 -2.90
N MET A 57 3.04 5.86 -2.86
CA MET A 57 3.58 7.14 -2.42
C MET A 57 2.94 7.52 -1.10
N LYS A 58 3.73 8.07 -0.18
CA LYS A 58 3.26 8.58 1.11
C LYS A 58 3.29 10.11 1.13
N HIS A 59 2.17 10.71 1.52
CA HIS A 59 2.01 12.14 1.77
C HIS A 59 1.39 12.35 3.15
N GLY A 60 2.23 12.62 4.16
CA GLY A 60 1.80 12.65 5.55
C GLY A 60 1.23 11.28 5.94
N GLU A 61 -0.02 11.24 6.39
CA GLU A 61 -0.71 10.00 6.75
C GLU A 61 -1.43 9.33 5.56
N ARG A 62 -1.41 9.93 4.37
CA ARG A 62 -2.09 9.37 3.19
C ARG A 62 -1.13 8.59 2.31
N TYR A 63 -1.59 7.45 1.83
CA TYR A 63 -0.91 6.59 0.88
C TYR A 63 -1.72 6.52 -0.41
N GLN A 64 -1.05 6.72 -1.54
CA GLN A 64 -1.65 6.69 -2.89
C GLN A 64 -0.91 5.69 -3.76
N PRO A 65 -1.58 5.05 -4.75
CA PRO A 65 -0.90 4.17 -5.69
C PRO A 65 0.03 4.99 -6.60
N THR A 66 1.21 4.44 -6.88
CA THR A 66 1.93 4.80 -8.10
C THR A 66 1.30 4.09 -9.29
N GLU A 67 1.71 4.42 -10.51
CA GLU A 67 1.34 3.64 -11.70
C GLU A 67 1.74 2.16 -11.56
N LYS A 68 2.94 1.89 -11.03
CA LYS A 68 3.43 0.53 -10.73
C LYS A 68 2.52 -0.18 -9.72
N GLY A 69 2.11 0.51 -8.65
CA GLY A 69 1.17 -0.01 -7.65
C GLY A 69 -0.21 -0.30 -8.22
N SER A 70 -0.71 0.60 -9.06
CA SER A 70 -2.01 0.43 -9.72
C SER A 70 -2.02 -0.81 -10.60
N ARG A 71 -1.02 -1.00 -11.46
CA ARG A 71 -0.89 -2.22 -12.29
C ARG A 71 -0.77 -3.49 -11.45
N ALA A 72 0.00 -3.44 -10.36
CA ALA A 72 0.14 -4.58 -9.45
C ALA A 72 -1.17 -4.94 -8.73
N GLY A 73 -2.08 -3.99 -8.55
CA GLY A 73 -3.41 -4.20 -7.99
C GLY A 73 -4.46 -4.70 -8.98
N GLU A 74 -4.10 -5.02 -10.23
CA GLU A 74 -5.03 -5.59 -11.23
C GLU A 74 -5.01 -7.12 -11.26
N ALA A 75 -3.87 -7.70 -10.94
CA ALA A 75 -3.68 -9.15 -10.77
C ALA A 75 -4.41 -9.64 -9.51
#